data_AF-A0A183NU14-F1
#
_entry.id   AF-A0A183NU14-F1
#
_cell.length_a   1.000
_cell.length_b   1.000
_cell.length_c   1.000
_cell.angle_alpha   90.00
_cell.angle_beta   90.00
_cell.angle_gamma   90.00
#
_symmetry.space_group_name_H-M   'P 1'
#
loop_
_entity.id
_entity.type
_entity.pdbx_description
1 polymer ?
#
loop_
_entity_poly.entity_id
_entity_poly.type
_entity_poly.pdbx_seq_one_letter_code
_entity_poly.pdbx_strand_id
1 'polypeptide(L)'
;MKLKTNYIVITIIIIQLFVNTYAFINKSLNIQLKIDEESPLHTTVGNITSYLFKKSKITSDSIYFTITPNGLIQLIKRLDIESLCIEQLLCCEYNKPCELISNIIIEGMNTNELQLLELNVIVQDINDHKPQFINGNEQIIKISELSEIGTILNVIPAIDLDISPENQIQQYTIHGIELKQHFELDINNLPNIYLRLIQLLDYELIKHYNGIIEACDKRYCIQQNLTIQVIDANDNKPLFLKHSYELTIPENFSVGQTILIFNAIDKDSDINARMNYQLQDNMDINLKKTFRLDSHSGHLILQSRLAAHQRSEYRFIVTVSEVLNNQIQSGDITSSSSSSSTSSLLSRIPVTPSDTANVVITVQDLNDFSPSIKMISPMEGKSLSILENSEHIRVCVLQVTDNDLYDNGRVQCHLVSNTLELSNNLINSTNIDSFELTQTGNHYTLLTTRSFDAELEPHIIVNIACTDYGIPPRSSSRELMINIDDVNEYPPELERINYHASIMENVKSGVEVVQVSCFSLQFI
;
A
#
# COMPACT_ATOMS: atom_id res chain seq x y z
N MET A 1 45.32 12.13 57.04
CA MET A 1 46.37 12.90 56.33
C MET A 1 46.12 14.42 56.44
N LYS A 2 45.81 14.94 57.64
CA LYS A 2 45.49 16.36 57.92
C LYS A 2 46.34 16.98 59.04
N LEU A 3 47.45 16.33 59.40
CA LEU A 3 48.30 16.72 60.54
C LEU A 3 49.77 17.02 60.17
N LYS A 4 50.16 16.90 58.90
CA LYS A 4 51.50 17.33 58.42
C LYS A 4 51.50 18.70 57.73
N THR A 5 50.34 19.21 57.34
CA THR A 5 50.21 20.50 56.63
C THR A 5 50.36 21.71 57.57
N ASN A 6 49.95 21.58 58.83
CA ASN A 6 50.03 22.69 59.80
C ASN A 6 51.44 22.96 60.32
N TYR A 7 52.36 21.99 60.26
CA TYR A 7 53.74 22.22 60.73
C TYR A 7 54.56 23.04 59.73
N ILE A 8 54.26 22.95 58.42
CA ILE A 8 54.97 23.68 57.37
C ILE A 8 54.48 25.13 57.28
N VAL A 9 53.17 25.38 57.41
CA VAL A 9 52.58 26.73 57.41
C VAL A 9 53.06 27.54 58.62
N ILE A 10 53.26 26.91 59.78
CA ILE A 10 53.76 27.58 60.99
C ILE A 10 55.26 27.91 60.88
N THR A 11 56.08 27.07 60.22
CA THR A 11 57.48 27.42 59.93
C THR A 11 57.62 28.56 58.91
N ILE A 12 56.71 28.69 57.95
CA ILE A 12 56.74 29.80 56.98
C ILE A 12 56.34 31.13 57.65
N ILE A 13 55.32 31.12 58.51
CA ILE A 13 54.87 32.33 59.23
C ILE A 13 55.90 32.78 60.29
N ILE A 14 56.63 31.87 60.94
CA ILE A 14 57.68 32.22 61.89
C ILE A 14 58.93 32.80 61.19
N ILE A 15 59.22 32.38 59.95
CA ILE A 15 60.29 33.02 59.15
C ILE A 15 59.85 34.41 58.68
N GLN A 16 58.57 34.64 58.40
CA GLN A 16 58.06 35.97 58.03
C GLN A 16 58.18 37.01 59.17
N LEU A 17 58.22 36.58 60.44
CA LEU A 17 58.33 37.47 61.61
C LEU A 17 59.78 37.70 62.09
N PHE A 18 60.74 36.84 61.72
CA PHE A 18 62.15 37.00 62.09
C PHE A 18 63.03 37.67 61.01
N VAL A 19 62.49 37.96 59.81
CA VAL A 19 63.22 38.62 58.71
C VAL A 19 63.23 40.16 58.82
N ASN A 20 62.60 40.74 59.85
CA ASN A 20 62.47 42.20 59.96
C ASN A 20 63.73 42.98 60.40
N THR A 21 64.93 42.37 60.40
CA THR A 21 66.18 43.10 60.62
C THR A 21 67.35 42.63 59.77
N TYR A 22 67.17 42.21 58.51
CA TYR A 22 68.28 42.23 57.55
C TYR A 22 67.75 42.52 56.13
N ALA A 23 68.35 43.51 55.48
CA ALA A 23 67.99 43.94 54.13
C ALA A 23 68.07 42.78 53.14
N PHE A 24 66.93 42.36 52.59
CA PHE A 24 66.87 41.46 51.43
C PHE A 24 66.24 42.20 50.26
N ILE A 25 67.11 42.85 49.49
CA ILE A 25 66.87 43.07 48.06
C ILE A 25 67.50 41.86 47.38
N ASN A 26 66.73 40.81 47.12
CA ASN A 26 67.06 39.85 46.07
C ASN A 26 65.75 39.47 45.37
N LYS A 27 65.63 39.96 44.14
CA LYS A 27 64.60 39.58 43.17
C LYS A 27 64.60 38.05 43.07
N SER A 28 63.44 37.39 43.21
CA SER A 28 63.33 35.96 42.95
C SER A 28 63.83 35.69 41.54
N LEU A 29 64.76 34.75 41.41
CA LEU A 29 65.23 34.32 40.10
C LEU A 29 64.28 33.24 39.61
N ASN A 30 63.61 33.51 38.48
CA ASN A 30 62.73 32.54 37.84
C ASN A 30 63.56 31.65 36.90
N ILE A 31 63.46 30.34 37.11
CA ILE A 31 64.09 29.30 36.30
C ILE A 31 62.97 28.58 35.56
N GLN A 32 62.94 28.75 34.25
CA GLN A 32 61.98 28.07 33.39
C GLN A 32 62.64 26.83 32.75
N LEU A 33 62.06 25.66 33.01
CA LEU A 33 62.50 24.38 32.44
C LEU A 33 61.35 23.70 31.69
N LYS A 34 61.69 22.67 30.91
CA LYS A 34 60.73 21.83 30.20
C LYS A 34 60.99 20.36 30.51
N ILE A 35 59.94 19.57 30.60
CA ILE A 35 60.01 18.12 30.72
C ILE A 35 58.84 17.50 29.96
N ASP A 36 59.10 16.43 29.21
CA ASP A 36 58.02 15.65 28.61
C ASP A 36 57.32 14.82 29.70
N GLU A 37 56.01 14.68 29.61
CA GLU A 37 55.29 13.76 30.50
C GLU A 37 55.75 12.31 30.32
N GLU A 38 55.34 11.43 31.24
CA GLU A 38 55.77 10.03 31.28
C GLU A 38 57.31 9.82 31.30
N SER A 39 58.07 10.90 31.51
CA SER A 39 59.50 10.86 31.72
C SER A 39 59.85 9.91 32.88
N PRO A 40 60.88 9.06 32.73
CA PRO A 40 61.27 8.13 33.79
C PRO A 40 61.59 8.83 35.11
N LEU A 41 61.33 8.17 36.24
CA LEU A 41 61.76 8.65 37.54
C LEU A 41 63.28 8.86 37.57
N HIS A 42 63.70 9.89 38.30
CA HIS A 42 65.08 10.37 38.39
C HIS A 42 65.64 11.02 37.12
N THR A 43 64.81 11.29 36.11
CA THR A 43 65.19 12.12 34.96
C THR A 43 65.63 13.50 35.44
N THR A 44 66.80 13.96 34.97
CA THR A 44 67.33 15.27 35.32
C THR A 44 66.73 16.33 34.41
N VAL A 45 65.96 17.26 34.99
CA VAL A 45 65.21 18.30 34.25
C VAL A 45 66.06 19.55 34.01
N GLY A 46 67.01 19.81 34.91
CA GLY A 46 67.90 20.95 34.84
C GLY A 46 68.86 20.99 36.02
N ASN A 47 69.66 22.05 36.10
CA ASN A 47 70.59 22.25 37.20
C ASN A 47 70.52 23.68 37.75
N ILE A 48 70.78 23.80 39.05
CA ILE A 48 70.87 25.07 39.78
C ILE A 48 72.25 25.25 40.40
N THR A 49 73.25 24.49 39.95
CA THR A 49 74.60 24.45 40.52
C THR A 49 75.27 25.82 40.54
N SER A 50 74.97 26.71 39.58
CA SER A 50 75.47 28.09 39.54
C SER A 50 74.94 28.98 40.68
N TYR A 51 73.85 28.58 41.32
CA TYR A 51 73.21 29.29 42.43
C TYR A 51 73.58 28.71 43.80
N LEU A 52 74.44 27.70 43.86
CA LEU A 52 74.87 27.08 45.11
C LEU A 52 76.07 27.81 45.73
N PHE A 53 76.02 28.00 47.05
CA PHE A 53 77.17 28.38 47.86
C PHE A 53 78.13 27.18 48.06
N LYS A 54 79.38 27.46 48.50
CA LYS A 54 80.40 26.43 48.81
C LYS A 54 79.89 25.29 49.72
N LYS A 55 78.95 25.59 50.63
CA LYS A 55 78.16 24.62 51.39
C LYS A 55 76.73 25.13 51.49
N SER A 56 75.81 24.42 50.85
CA SER A 56 74.41 24.81 50.70
C SER A 56 73.48 23.78 51.33
N LYS A 57 72.43 24.26 52.01
CA LYS A 57 71.25 23.46 52.36
C LYS A 57 70.11 23.88 51.44
N ILE A 58 69.55 22.92 50.71
CA ILE A 58 68.52 23.15 49.70
C ILE A 58 67.19 22.61 50.22
N THR A 59 66.12 23.40 50.15
CA THR A 59 64.75 22.97 50.44
C THR A 59 63.83 23.39 49.32
N SER A 60 62.93 22.52 48.87
CA SER A 60 61.90 22.82 47.87
C SER A 60 60.53 22.37 48.37
N ASP A 61 59.49 23.10 47.96
CA ASP A 61 58.08 22.75 48.20
C ASP A 61 57.48 21.84 47.10
N SER A 62 58.26 21.48 46.08
CA SER A 62 57.79 20.63 45.00
C SER A 62 57.48 19.21 45.46
N ILE A 63 56.34 18.68 45.01
CA ILE A 63 55.97 17.27 45.20
C ILE A 63 56.45 16.37 44.04
N TYR A 64 56.84 16.98 42.91
CA TYR A 64 57.22 16.28 41.69
C TYR A 64 58.72 16.22 41.49
N PHE A 65 59.46 17.19 42.03
CA PHE A 65 60.90 17.31 41.82
C PHE A 65 61.68 17.27 43.14
N THR A 66 62.83 16.60 43.14
CA THR A 66 63.84 16.69 44.20
C THR A 66 65.09 17.36 43.67
N ILE A 67 65.85 17.99 44.56
CA ILE A 67 67.11 18.65 44.20
C ILE A 67 68.23 17.94 44.92
N THR A 68 69.14 17.36 44.15
CA THR A 68 70.32 16.69 44.68
C THR A 68 71.26 17.70 45.37
N PRO A 69 72.13 17.27 46.31
CA PRO A 69 73.10 18.17 46.93
C PRO A 69 74.05 18.88 45.94
N ASN A 70 74.22 18.33 44.74
CA ASN A 70 75.04 18.89 43.67
C ASN A 70 74.26 19.88 42.77
N GLY A 71 72.98 20.14 43.07
CA GLY A 71 72.14 21.09 42.37
C GLY A 71 71.42 20.55 41.13
N LEU A 72 71.33 19.23 40.94
CA LEU A 72 70.52 18.64 39.85
C LEU A 72 69.06 18.53 40.30
N ILE A 73 68.13 19.01 39.46
CA ILE A 73 66.69 18.85 39.64
C ILE A 73 66.28 17.52 39.00
N GLN A 74 65.71 16.61 39.78
CA GLN A 74 65.33 15.27 39.34
C GLN A 74 63.85 14.99 39.60
N LEU A 75 63.18 14.36 38.64
CA LEU A 75 61.81 13.92 38.76
C LEU A 75 61.68 12.79 39.80
N ILE A 76 60.71 12.86 40.71
CA ILE A 76 60.47 11.84 41.75
C ILE A 76 59.04 11.30 41.78
N LYS A 77 58.11 11.93 41.06
CA LYS A 77 56.74 11.46 40.87
C LYS A 77 56.42 11.51 39.39
N ARG A 78 55.68 10.52 38.88
CA ARG A 78 55.25 10.51 37.48
C ARG A 78 54.38 11.71 37.16
N LEU A 79 54.54 12.21 35.94
CA LEU A 79 53.75 13.29 35.35
C LEU A 79 52.95 12.67 34.22
N ASP A 80 51.64 12.85 34.29
CA ASP A 80 50.63 12.41 33.32
C ASP A 80 49.65 13.60 33.28
N ILE A 81 49.66 14.32 32.17
CA ILE A 81 48.95 15.59 31.99
C ILE A 81 47.44 15.36 32.06
N GLU A 82 46.94 14.28 31.47
CA GLU A 82 45.52 13.90 31.44
C GLU A 82 45.01 13.66 32.85
N SER A 83 45.78 12.92 33.65
CA SER A 83 45.46 12.66 35.06
C SER A 83 45.61 13.91 35.94
N LEU A 84 46.62 14.75 35.70
CA LEU A 84 46.86 15.99 36.46
C LEU A 84 45.70 16.97 36.33
N CYS A 85 45.11 17.06 35.14
CA CYS A 85 43.94 17.89 34.88
C CYS A 85 42.70 17.44 35.69
N ILE A 86 42.52 16.13 35.85
CA ILE A 86 41.36 15.56 36.56
C ILE A 86 41.53 15.64 38.09
N GLU A 87 42.72 15.32 38.61
CA GLU A 87 42.93 15.13 40.05
C GLU A 87 43.17 16.43 40.83
N GLN A 88 43.76 17.46 40.21
CA GLN A 88 44.28 18.63 40.92
C GLN A 88 43.62 19.95 40.50
N LEU A 89 42.64 19.92 39.59
CA LEU A 89 42.09 21.11 38.92
C LEU A 89 43.19 21.98 38.28
N LEU A 90 44.38 21.41 38.09
CA LEU A 90 45.52 22.03 37.43
C LEU A 90 45.34 21.85 35.92
N CYS A 91 44.16 22.19 35.41
CA CYS A 91 43.89 22.09 33.99
C CYS A 91 44.81 23.09 33.29
N CYS A 92 45.78 22.56 32.55
CA CYS A 92 46.46 23.32 31.51
C CYS A 92 45.34 23.79 30.57
N GLU A 93 44.93 25.06 30.65
CA GLU A 93 43.91 25.58 29.74
C GLU A 93 44.40 25.37 28.30
N TYR A 94 43.52 25.12 27.34
CA TYR A 94 43.86 24.94 25.92
C TYR A 94 44.82 26.02 25.36
N ASN A 95 44.83 27.22 25.97
CA ASN A 95 45.68 28.35 25.60
C ASN A 95 46.82 28.67 26.60
N LYS A 96 47.07 27.82 27.60
CA LYS A 96 48.14 28.02 28.59
C LYS A 96 48.98 26.75 28.75
N PRO A 97 50.32 26.87 28.72
CA PRO A 97 51.19 25.72 28.96
C PRO A 97 50.96 25.15 30.36
N CYS A 98 51.12 23.83 30.51
CA CYS A 98 51.02 23.20 31.80
C CYS A 98 52.24 23.51 32.66
N GLU A 99 52.10 24.44 33.60
CA GLU A 99 53.20 24.96 34.40
C GLU A 99 53.14 24.48 35.85
N LEU A 100 54.15 23.73 36.26
CA LEU A 100 54.37 23.35 37.65
C LEU A 100 55.31 24.35 38.29
N ILE A 101 54.76 25.19 39.17
CA ILE A 101 55.51 26.22 39.89
C ILE A 101 55.89 25.71 41.28
N SER A 102 57.15 25.87 41.67
CA SER A 102 57.67 25.48 42.98
C SER A 102 58.73 26.47 43.45
N ASN A 103 58.82 26.72 44.74
CA ASN A 103 59.84 27.57 45.36
C ASN A 103 61.00 26.72 45.86
N ILE A 104 62.21 27.20 45.64
CA ILE A 104 63.46 26.60 46.11
C ILE A 104 64.18 27.63 46.98
N ILE A 105 64.51 27.24 48.20
CA ILE A 105 65.30 28.02 49.14
C ILE A 105 66.69 27.38 49.27
N ILE A 106 67.72 28.16 49.01
CA ILE A 106 69.13 27.79 49.17
C ILE A 106 69.72 28.59 50.33
N GLU A 107 70.20 27.90 51.36
CA GLU A 107 70.82 28.50 52.55
C GLU A 107 72.33 28.22 52.58
N GLY A 108 73.13 29.28 52.63
CA GLY A 108 74.58 29.22 52.77
C GLY A 108 74.98 28.91 54.21
N MET A 109 75.43 27.68 54.49
CA MET A 109 75.69 27.20 55.86
C MET A 109 76.77 27.99 56.63
N ASN A 110 77.63 28.71 55.92
CA ASN A 110 78.72 29.49 56.51
C ASN A 110 78.53 31.00 56.39
N THR A 111 77.57 31.47 55.57
CA THR A 111 77.39 32.90 55.23
C THR A 111 76.06 33.45 55.73
N ASN A 112 75.13 32.61 56.21
CA ASN A 112 73.74 32.96 56.51
C ASN A 112 73.02 33.68 55.34
N GLU A 113 73.52 33.49 54.12
CA GLU A 113 72.90 34.02 52.91
C GLU A 113 71.76 33.08 52.49
N LEU A 114 70.63 33.68 52.14
CA LEU A 114 69.45 32.98 51.63
C LEU A 114 69.21 33.40 50.18
N GLN A 115 68.94 32.43 49.32
CA GLN A 115 68.55 32.67 47.95
C GLN A 115 67.23 31.95 47.67
N LEU A 116 66.25 32.71 47.17
CA LEU A 116 64.96 32.20 46.74
C LEU A 116 64.94 32.11 45.21
N LEU A 117 64.66 30.91 44.70
CA LEU A 117 64.45 30.63 43.29
C LEU A 117 63.00 30.17 43.08
N GLU A 118 62.38 30.63 42.02
CA GLU A 118 61.09 30.14 41.55
C GLU A 118 61.38 29.19 40.37
N LEU A 119 61.03 27.92 40.53
CA LEU A 119 61.13 26.91 39.50
C LEU A 119 59.78 26.83 38.79
N ASN A 120 59.77 27.18 37.51
CA ASN A 120 58.63 26.98 36.62
C ASN A 120 58.97 25.85 35.63
N VAL A 121 58.33 24.69 35.78
CA VAL A 121 58.50 23.57 34.85
C VAL A 121 57.29 23.46 33.96
N ILE A 122 57.49 23.68 32.66
CA ILE A 122 56.50 23.38 31.63
C ILE A 122 56.52 21.87 31.38
N VAL A 123 55.38 21.22 31.61
CA VAL A 123 55.16 19.83 31.19
C VAL A 123 54.73 19.83 29.73
N GLN A 124 55.43 19.06 28.90
CA GLN A 124 55.15 18.89 27.48
C GLN A 124 54.36 17.60 27.28
N ASP A 125 53.24 17.73 26.57
CA ASP A 125 52.36 16.65 26.17
C ASP A 125 53.05 15.70 25.19
N ILE A 126 52.96 14.41 25.46
CA ILE A 126 53.37 13.33 24.56
C ILE A 126 52.09 12.71 24.00
N ASN A 127 52.07 12.43 22.70
CA ASN A 127 51.01 11.62 22.10
C ASN A 127 51.10 10.16 22.57
N ASP A 128 50.49 9.88 23.71
CA ASP A 128 50.42 8.57 24.34
C ASP A 128 48.97 8.04 24.42
N HIS A 129 47.98 8.90 24.22
CA HIS A 129 46.63 8.51 23.88
C HIS A 129 46.47 8.38 22.36
N LYS A 130 45.46 7.61 21.98
CA LYS A 130 45.11 7.39 20.58
C LYS A 130 43.65 7.81 20.39
N PRO A 131 43.25 8.24 19.19
CA PRO A 131 41.87 8.55 18.89
C PRO A 131 40.95 7.34 19.16
N GLN A 132 39.78 7.60 19.72
CA GLN A 132 38.78 6.57 20.01
C GLN A 132 37.36 7.03 19.67
N PHE A 133 36.60 6.16 19.02
CA PHE A 133 35.16 6.35 18.85
C PHE A 133 34.41 5.76 20.05
N ILE A 134 33.51 6.55 20.64
CA ILE A 134 32.76 6.18 21.85
C ILE A 134 31.56 5.28 21.59
N ASN A 135 31.04 5.26 20.35
CA ASN A 135 29.76 4.62 20.00
C ASN A 135 29.91 3.24 19.34
N GLY A 136 30.61 2.32 20.00
CA GLY A 136 30.74 0.94 19.53
C GLY A 136 31.48 0.81 18.20
N ASN A 137 31.23 -0.27 17.45
CA ASN A 137 31.97 -0.57 16.22
C ASN A 137 31.35 0.07 14.96
N GLU A 138 30.13 0.62 15.05
CA GLU A 138 29.38 1.13 13.92
C GLU A 138 28.56 2.36 14.30
N GLN A 139 28.59 3.36 13.44
CA GLN A 139 27.75 4.54 13.52
C GLN A 139 26.71 4.52 12.40
N ILE A 140 25.43 4.58 12.76
CA ILE A 140 24.30 4.61 11.82
C ILE A 140 23.67 5.99 11.82
N ILE A 141 23.63 6.64 10.66
CA ILE A 141 22.98 7.94 10.45
C ILE A 141 21.80 7.74 9.52
N LYS A 142 20.67 8.39 9.79
CA LYS A 142 19.48 8.29 8.93
C LYS A 142 19.23 9.60 8.20
N ILE A 143 18.88 9.51 6.92
CA ILE A 143 18.55 10.66 6.05
C ILE A 143 17.37 10.29 5.15
N SER A 144 16.42 11.20 4.94
CA SER A 144 15.32 10.97 3.99
C SER A 144 15.80 11.13 2.55
N GLU A 145 15.30 10.35 1.62
CA GLU A 145 15.65 10.50 0.20
C GLU A 145 15.22 11.84 -0.41
N LEU A 146 14.16 12.45 0.13
CA LEU A 146 13.68 13.79 -0.25
C LEU A 146 14.57 14.93 0.27
N SER A 147 15.70 14.61 0.91
CA SER A 147 16.65 15.62 1.41
C SER A 147 17.30 16.37 0.25
N GLU A 148 17.32 17.69 0.34
CA GLU A 148 17.92 18.53 -0.69
C GLU A 148 19.46 18.47 -0.64
N ILE A 149 20.10 18.70 -1.80
CA ILE A 149 21.56 18.86 -1.88
C ILE A 149 22.00 20.00 -0.94
N GLY A 150 23.03 19.73 -0.15
CA GLY A 150 23.52 20.62 0.89
C GLY A 150 23.04 20.28 2.30
N THR A 151 22.13 19.31 2.46
CA THR A 151 21.71 18.80 3.77
C THR A 151 22.91 18.34 4.59
N ILE A 152 22.97 18.78 5.85
CA ILE A 152 24.08 18.51 6.77
C ILE A 152 23.65 17.39 7.73
N LEU A 153 24.50 16.37 7.83
CA LEU A 153 24.36 15.24 8.74
C LEU A 153 25.43 15.33 9.83
N ASN A 154 25.00 15.27 11.08
CA ASN A 154 25.90 15.26 12.22
C ASN A 154 26.58 13.90 12.33
N VAL A 155 27.91 13.90 12.38
CA VAL A 155 28.72 12.72 12.63
C VAL A 155 29.27 12.82 14.05
N ILE A 156 29.26 11.71 14.78
CA ILE A 156 29.79 11.64 16.13
C ILE A 156 31.32 11.55 16.01
N PRO A 157 32.07 12.56 16.47
CA PRO A 157 33.51 12.57 16.28
C PRO A 157 34.22 11.55 17.18
N ALA A 158 35.43 11.15 16.79
CA ALA A 158 36.34 10.49 17.69
C ALA A 158 36.86 11.47 18.75
N ILE A 159 37.30 10.93 19.87
CA ILE A 159 37.86 11.67 20.99
C ILE A 159 39.31 11.25 21.16
N ASP A 160 40.20 12.22 21.32
CA ASP A 160 41.56 12.00 21.79
C ASP A 160 41.74 12.70 23.14
N LEU A 161 42.48 12.08 24.05
CA LEU A 161 42.65 12.57 25.42
C LEU A 161 43.89 13.47 25.56
N ASP A 162 44.87 13.38 24.65
CA ASP A 162 46.08 14.21 24.64
C ASP A 162 45.71 15.71 24.67
N ILE A 163 46.29 16.55 25.52
CA ILE A 163 45.80 17.93 25.66
C ILE A 163 46.34 18.86 24.56
N SER A 164 47.53 18.58 24.04
CA SER A 164 48.15 19.45 23.05
C SER A 164 47.42 19.41 21.69
N PRO A 165 47.17 20.57 21.05
CA PRO A 165 46.53 20.62 19.74
C PRO A 165 47.29 19.86 18.65
N GLU A 166 48.61 19.71 18.75
CA GLU A 166 49.42 18.92 17.81
C GLU A 166 49.30 17.39 17.95
N ASN A 167 48.85 16.93 19.12
CA ASN A 167 48.70 15.51 19.45
C ASN A 167 47.23 15.08 19.40
N GLN A 168 46.30 16.03 19.46
CA GLN A 168 44.88 15.86 19.15
C GLN A 168 44.64 15.42 17.70
N ILE A 169 43.40 15.06 17.38
CA ILE A 169 42.98 14.60 16.05
C ILE A 169 43.24 15.68 14.99
N GLN A 170 44.05 15.35 13.99
CA GLN A 170 44.47 16.28 12.93
C GLN A 170 43.69 16.08 11.63
N GLN A 171 43.18 14.87 11.40
CA GLN A 171 42.56 14.53 10.12
C GLN A 171 41.42 13.54 10.30
N TYR A 172 40.35 13.76 9.54
CA TYR A 172 39.34 12.74 9.28
C TYR A 172 39.30 12.41 7.80
N THR A 173 39.09 11.14 7.49
CA THR A 173 38.79 10.70 6.12
C THR A 173 37.62 9.73 6.11
N ILE A 174 36.87 9.75 5.01
CA ILE A 174 35.85 8.73 4.72
C ILE A 174 36.31 7.84 3.58
N HIS A 175 36.02 6.55 3.73
CA HIS A 175 36.24 5.50 2.75
C HIS A 175 34.90 4.87 2.35
N GLY A 176 34.82 4.40 1.10
CA GLY A 176 33.60 3.87 0.50
C GLY A 176 33.29 4.60 -0.80
N ILE A 177 33.22 3.86 -1.91
CA ILE A 177 33.08 4.46 -3.25
C ILE A 177 31.73 5.18 -3.38
N GLU A 178 30.64 4.49 -3.05
CA GLU A 178 29.27 5.04 -3.15
C GLU A 178 29.04 6.17 -2.15
N LEU A 179 29.55 6.01 -0.91
CA LEU A 179 29.48 7.03 0.13
C LEU A 179 30.15 8.34 -0.33
N LYS A 180 31.36 8.27 -0.88
CA LYS A 180 32.11 9.45 -1.34
C LYS A 180 31.53 10.11 -2.60
N GLN A 181 30.67 9.40 -3.34
CA GLN A 181 29.96 9.98 -4.48
C GLN A 181 28.79 10.86 -4.03
N HIS A 182 28.14 10.53 -2.92
CA HIS A 182 26.92 11.20 -2.46
C HIS A 182 27.15 12.13 -1.27
N PHE A 183 28.23 11.92 -0.50
CA PHE A 183 28.52 12.68 0.72
C PHE A 183 29.94 13.23 0.72
N GLU A 184 30.05 14.50 1.07
CA GLU A 184 31.30 15.20 1.31
C GLU A 184 31.52 15.38 2.81
N LEU A 185 32.74 15.10 3.29
CA LEU A 185 33.10 15.31 4.69
C LEU A 185 33.61 16.74 4.91
N ASP A 186 32.92 17.48 5.79
CA ASP A 186 33.32 18.81 6.24
C ASP A 186 34.20 18.69 7.50
N ILE A 187 35.48 19.07 7.36
CA ILE A 187 36.51 19.00 8.41
C ILE A 187 36.97 20.39 8.89
N ASN A 188 36.23 21.45 8.57
CA ASN A 188 36.67 22.82 8.85
C ASN A 188 36.66 23.19 10.35
N ASN A 189 36.00 22.40 11.20
CA ASN A 189 35.78 22.72 12.61
C ASN A 189 36.11 21.54 13.54
N LEU A 190 37.31 20.95 13.38
CA LEU A 190 37.81 19.87 14.24
C LEU A 190 37.68 20.23 15.74
N PRO A 191 37.30 19.27 16.60
CA PRO A 191 37.05 17.86 16.31
C PRO A 191 35.66 17.56 15.74
N ASN A 192 34.77 18.56 15.66
CA ASN A 192 33.40 18.37 15.16
C ASN A 192 33.39 18.25 13.63
N ILE A 193 32.76 17.19 13.15
CA ILE A 193 32.70 16.87 11.73
C ILE A 193 31.27 16.65 11.27
N TYR A 194 31.03 16.96 9.99
CA TYR A 194 29.71 16.83 9.39
C TYR A 194 29.82 16.21 8.00
N LEU A 195 28.80 15.48 7.59
CA LEU A 195 28.66 15.05 6.20
C LEU A 195 27.66 15.96 5.50
N ARG A 196 28.00 16.39 4.29
CA ARG A 196 27.15 17.20 3.44
C ARG A 196 26.69 16.37 2.25
N LEU A 197 25.38 16.32 2.02
CA LEU A 197 24.82 15.68 0.85
C LEU A 197 25.18 16.48 -0.42
N ILE A 198 25.82 15.84 -1.40
CA ILE A 198 26.23 16.48 -2.66
C ILE A 198 25.50 15.93 -3.90
N GLN A 199 24.79 14.80 -3.75
CA GLN A 199 23.99 14.19 -4.81
C GLN A 199 22.65 13.73 -4.21
N LEU A 200 21.57 13.83 -4.99
CA LEU A 200 20.25 13.36 -4.56
C LEU A 200 20.27 11.85 -4.27
N LEU A 201 19.46 11.45 -3.30
CA LEU A 201 19.29 10.07 -2.89
C LEU A 201 18.05 9.49 -3.56
N ASP A 202 18.05 8.17 -3.70
CA ASP A 202 16.96 7.37 -4.27
C ASP A 202 16.95 6.04 -3.50
N TYR A 203 15.93 5.87 -2.65
CA TYR A 203 15.78 4.72 -1.78
C TYR A 203 15.51 3.44 -2.58
N GLU A 204 14.78 3.54 -3.70
CA GLU A 204 14.51 2.42 -4.60
C GLU A 204 15.81 1.90 -5.25
N LEU A 205 16.79 2.77 -5.47
CA LEU A 205 18.08 2.42 -6.03
C LEU A 205 19.09 1.93 -4.97
N ILE A 206 19.33 2.73 -3.92
CA ILE A 206 20.34 2.44 -2.87
C ILE A 206 19.79 2.78 -1.48
N LYS A 207 19.54 1.74 -0.67
CA LYS A 207 18.98 1.88 0.69
C LYS A 207 20.00 2.23 1.77
N HIS A 208 21.26 1.84 1.57
CA HIS A 208 22.32 2.01 2.56
C HIS A 208 23.64 2.35 1.88
N TYR A 209 24.28 3.43 2.33
CA TYR A 209 25.64 3.78 1.95
C TYR A 209 26.59 3.36 3.06
N ASN A 210 27.33 2.28 2.80
CA ASN A 210 28.28 1.72 3.76
C ASN A 210 29.68 2.24 3.48
N GLY A 211 30.39 2.60 4.54
CA GLY A 211 31.76 3.08 4.47
C GLY A 211 32.48 2.94 5.80
N ILE A 212 33.66 3.57 5.86
CA ILE A 212 34.48 3.63 7.06
C ILE A 212 34.85 5.08 7.28
N ILE A 213 34.74 5.54 8.51
CA ILE A 213 35.31 6.81 8.94
C ILE A 213 36.63 6.53 9.67
N GLU A 214 37.68 7.24 9.27
CA GLU A 214 39.01 7.16 9.85
C GLU A 214 39.35 8.50 10.52
N ALA A 215 39.81 8.43 11.76
CA ALA A 215 40.32 9.57 12.52
C ALA A 215 41.81 9.34 12.81
N CYS A 216 42.65 10.31 12.46
CA CYS A 216 44.09 10.25 12.67
C CYS A 216 44.56 11.44 13.49
N ASP A 217 45.36 11.16 14.51
CA ASP A 217 46.27 12.14 15.10
C ASP A 217 47.59 12.15 14.27
N LYS A 218 48.70 12.57 14.88
CA LYS A 218 50.03 12.59 14.24
C LYS A 218 50.66 11.20 14.03
N ARG A 219 50.25 10.18 14.78
CA ARG A 219 50.93 8.88 14.91
C ARG A 219 49.99 7.67 14.75
N TYR A 220 48.78 7.74 15.24
CA TYR A 220 47.77 6.71 15.29
C TYR A 220 46.54 7.10 14.46
N CYS A 221 46.01 6.11 13.76
CA CYS A 221 44.72 6.20 13.08
C CYS A 221 43.79 5.12 13.62
N ILE A 222 42.52 5.47 13.79
CA ILE A 222 41.47 4.53 14.17
C ILE A 222 40.32 4.60 13.17
N GLN A 223 39.66 3.46 12.98
CA GLN A 223 38.58 3.31 12.00
C GLN A 223 37.30 2.84 12.70
N GLN A 224 36.16 3.30 12.20
CA GLN A 224 34.82 2.84 12.60
C GLN A 224 33.94 2.69 11.37
N ASN A 225 33.06 1.68 11.37
CA ASN A 225 32.09 1.52 10.29
C ASN A 225 31.07 2.67 10.33
N LEU A 226 30.77 3.22 9.16
CA LEU A 226 29.79 4.28 8.99
C LEU A 226 28.73 3.82 7.99
N THR A 227 27.48 3.80 8.43
CA THR A 227 26.34 3.41 7.62
C THR A 227 25.36 4.57 7.54
N ILE A 228 25.11 5.08 6.34
CA ILE A 228 24.03 6.03 6.10
C ILE A 228 22.82 5.24 5.59
N GLN A 229 21.78 5.19 6.41
CA GLN A 229 20.51 4.58 6.09
C GLN A 229 19.59 5.61 5.43
N VAL A 230 19.17 5.35 4.20
CA VAL A 230 18.16 6.15 3.52
C VAL A 230 16.79 5.76 4.07
N ILE A 231 15.99 6.77 4.44
CA ILE A 231 14.60 6.61 4.85
C ILE A 231 13.73 6.86 3.63
N ASP A 232 12.99 5.81 3.28
CA ASP A 232 11.91 5.78 2.28
C ASP A 232 10.92 6.92 2.52
N ALA A 233 10.63 7.65 1.46
CA ALA A 233 9.59 8.65 1.40
C ALA A 233 8.58 8.26 0.32
N ASN A 234 7.37 8.79 0.43
CA ASN A 234 6.33 8.51 -0.55
C ASN A 234 6.49 9.42 -1.76
N ASP A 235 7.26 8.98 -2.75
CA ASP A 235 7.54 9.72 -3.99
C ASP A 235 7.26 8.91 -5.27
N ASN A 236 7.04 7.60 -5.16
CA ASN A 236 6.46 6.79 -6.22
C ASN A 236 4.95 6.71 -6.07
N LYS A 237 4.26 6.41 -7.17
CA LYS A 237 2.80 6.23 -7.19
C LYS A 237 2.48 4.80 -7.59
N PRO A 238 1.34 4.23 -7.16
CA PRO A 238 0.96 2.89 -7.55
C PRO A 238 0.58 2.85 -9.04
N LEU A 239 1.02 1.80 -9.73
CA LEU A 239 0.82 1.62 -11.18
C LEU A 239 0.21 0.24 -11.47
N PHE A 240 -0.85 0.18 -12.26
CA PHE A 240 -1.39 -1.08 -12.73
C PHE A 240 -0.43 -1.78 -13.69
N LEU A 241 -0.35 -3.12 -13.58
CA LEU A 241 0.38 -3.93 -14.55
C LEU A 241 -0.28 -3.98 -15.93
N LYS A 242 -1.60 -3.77 -15.98
CA LYS A 242 -2.41 -3.68 -17.21
C LYS A 242 -3.45 -2.57 -17.07
N HIS A 243 -3.61 -1.77 -18.12
CA HIS A 243 -4.55 -0.64 -18.15
C HIS A 243 -5.90 -0.98 -18.83
N SER A 244 -6.05 -2.19 -19.37
CA SER A 244 -7.29 -2.68 -19.98
C SER A 244 -7.50 -4.16 -19.68
N TYR A 245 -8.73 -4.51 -19.29
CA TYR A 245 -9.17 -5.87 -19.05
C TYR A 245 -10.46 -6.12 -19.82
N GLU A 246 -10.42 -7.12 -20.71
CA GLU A 246 -11.59 -7.58 -21.47
C GLU A 246 -11.78 -9.06 -21.21
N LEU A 247 -12.98 -9.44 -20.76
CA LEU A 247 -13.30 -10.82 -20.44
C LEU A 247 -14.79 -11.11 -20.63
N THR A 248 -15.07 -12.37 -20.93
CA THR A 248 -16.42 -12.91 -21.08
C THR A 248 -16.69 -13.91 -19.97
N ILE A 249 -17.80 -13.75 -19.24
CA ILE A 249 -18.23 -14.68 -18.19
C ILE A 249 -19.66 -15.15 -18.47
N PRO A 250 -20.01 -16.43 -18.24
CA PRO A 250 -21.37 -16.91 -18.45
C PRO A 250 -22.32 -16.32 -17.41
N GLU A 251 -23.59 -16.13 -17.75
CA GLU A 251 -24.56 -15.54 -16.81
C GLU A 251 -24.83 -16.40 -15.56
N ASN A 252 -24.58 -17.72 -15.65
CA ASN A 252 -24.65 -18.65 -14.53
C ASN A 252 -23.39 -18.63 -13.63
N PHE A 253 -22.48 -17.67 -13.82
CA PHE A 253 -21.30 -17.51 -12.97
C PHE A 253 -21.71 -17.40 -11.49
N SER A 254 -21.02 -18.13 -10.62
CA SER A 254 -21.47 -18.26 -9.23
C SER A 254 -21.23 -16.99 -8.42
N VAL A 255 -22.27 -16.52 -7.74
CA VAL A 255 -22.17 -15.40 -6.81
C VAL A 255 -21.16 -15.72 -5.70
N GLY A 256 -20.29 -14.77 -5.40
CA GLY A 256 -19.20 -14.90 -4.43
C GLY A 256 -17.86 -15.35 -5.03
N GLN A 257 -17.83 -15.73 -6.31
CA GLN A 257 -16.57 -16.04 -7.00
C GLN A 257 -15.85 -14.79 -7.50
N THR A 258 -14.52 -14.86 -7.53
CA THR A 258 -13.64 -13.83 -8.10
C THR A 258 -13.67 -13.93 -9.62
N ILE A 259 -14.02 -12.83 -10.27
CA ILE A 259 -14.05 -12.67 -11.73
C ILE A 259 -12.65 -12.28 -12.25
N LEU A 260 -12.00 -11.34 -11.56
CA LEU A 260 -10.74 -10.74 -11.98
C LEU A 260 -9.92 -10.35 -10.75
N ILE A 261 -8.60 -10.42 -10.87
CA ILE A 261 -7.65 -9.92 -9.86
C ILE A 261 -6.86 -8.79 -10.51
N PHE A 262 -6.96 -7.60 -9.93
CA PHE A 262 -6.17 -6.45 -10.32
C PHE A 262 -4.81 -6.48 -9.62
N ASN A 263 -3.76 -6.26 -10.40
CA ASN A 263 -2.40 -6.17 -9.88
C ASN A 263 -1.84 -4.79 -10.21
N ALA A 264 -1.37 -4.11 -9.17
CA ALA A 264 -0.59 -2.89 -9.25
C ALA A 264 0.73 -3.04 -8.47
N ILE A 265 1.69 -2.18 -8.78
CA ILE A 265 2.99 -2.11 -8.10
C ILE A 265 3.20 -0.67 -7.65
N ASP A 266 3.61 -0.54 -6.40
CA ASP A 266 4.22 0.66 -5.85
C ASP A 266 5.68 0.35 -5.54
N LYS A 267 6.59 1.29 -5.80
CA LYS A 267 8.03 1.07 -5.62
C LYS A 267 8.53 1.44 -4.23
N ASP A 268 7.76 2.26 -3.52
CA ASP A 268 8.07 2.65 -2.14
C ASP A 268 8.03 1.42 -1.21
N SER A 269 8.26 1.61 0.08
CA SER A 269 8.21 0.53 1.08
C SER A 269 7.16 0.72 2.18
N ASP A 270 6.85 -0.39 2.87
CA ASP A 270 6.01 -0.46 4.05
C ASP A 270 4.66 0.26 3.95
N ILE A 271 4.53 1.43 4.57
CA ILE A 271 3.29 2.21 4.63
C ILE A 271 3.10 3.05 3.37
N ASN A 272 4.19 3.49 2.75
CA ASN A 272 4.19 4.32 1.55
C ASN A 272 3.73 3.48 0.35
N ALA A 273 4.13 2.21 0.29
CA ALA A 273 3.67 1.25 -0.72
C ALA A 273 2.23 0.73 -0.54
N ARG A 274 1.49 1.16 0.51
CA ARG A 274 0.13 0.65 0.73
C ARG A 274 -0.84 1.32 -0.23
N MET A 275 -1.39 0.51 -1.10
CA MET A 275 -2.38 0.90 -2.10
C MET A 275 -3.78 0.37 -1.78
N ASN A 276 -4.78 1.08 -2.28
CA ASN A 276 -6.19 0.69 -2.26
C ASN A 276 -6.77 0.72 -3.68
N TYR A 277 -7.51 -0.33 -4.02
CA TYR A 277 -8.29 -0.43 -5.24
C TYR A 277 -9.73 0.07 -5.02
N GLN A 278 -10.25 0.85 -5.96
CA GLN A 278 -11.60 1.40 -5.89
C GLN A 278 -12.28 1.39 -7.26
N LEU A 279 -13.58 1.12 -7.27
CA LEU A 279 -14.42 1.32 -8.46
C LEU A 279 -14.73 2.80 -8.58
N GLN A 280 -14.58 3.37 -9.77
CA GLN A 280 -14.89 4.79 -9.98
C GLN A 280 -16.41 5.04 -9.94
N ASP A 281 -16.84 5.95 -9.05
CA ASP A 281 -18.25 6.13 -8.67
C ASP A 281 -19.14 6.84 -9.71
N ASN A 282 -18.56 7.31 -10.80
CA ASN A 282 -19.18 8.22 -11.76
C ASN A 282 -19.89 7.53 -12.95
N MET A 283 -19.84 6.19 -13.08
CA MET A 283 -20.28 5.52 -14.31
C MET A 283 -21.59 4.72 -14.20
N ASP A 284 -21.87 4.08 -13.06
CA ASP A 284 -23.04 3.19 -12.93
C ASP A 284 -23.44 2.93 -11.46
N ILE A 285 -24.63 3.40 -11.08
CA ILE A 285 -25.12 3.33 -9.69
C ILE A 285 -25.41 1.90 -9.20
N ASN A 286 -25.60 0.95 -10.12
CA ASN A 286 -25.88 -0.45 -9.79
C ASN A 286 -24.62 -1.33 -9.90
N LEU A 287 -23.48 -0.78 -10.30
CA LEU A 287 -22.24 -1.53 -10.42
C LEU A 287 -21.80 -2.12 -9.07
N LYS A 288 -21.87 -1.31 -8.00
CA LYS A 288 -21.56 -1.74 -6.62
C LYS A 288 -22.53 -2.79 -6.04
N LYS A 289 -23.70 -2.99 -6.66
CA LYS A 289 -24.62 -4.08 -6.30
C LYS A 289 -24.28 -5.37 -7.04
N THR A 290 -23.69 -5.25 -8.22
CA THR A 290 -23.35 -6.38 -9.09
C THR A 290 -21.97 -6.92 -8.75
N PHE A 291 -21.00 -6.03 -8.51
CA PHE A 291 -19.61 -6.37 -8.23
C PHE A 291 -19.11 -5.70 -6.95
N ARG A 292 -18.33 -6.45 -6.18
CA ARG A 292 -17.53 -5.95 -5.07
C ARG A 292 -16.07 -6.03 -5.44
N LEU A 293 -15.38 -4.91 -5.37
CA LEU A 293 -13.93 -4.87 -5.43
C LEU A 293 -13.39 -4.87 -3.99
N ASP A 294 -12.61 -5.88 -3.65
CA ASP A 294 -11.85 -5.87 -2.40
C ASP A 294 -10.72 -4.84 -2.49
N SER A 295 -10.74 -3.86 -1.60
CA SER A 295 -9.87 -2.68 -1.71
C SER A 295 -8.40 -3.00 -1.47
N HIS A 296 -8.06 -4.09 -0.78
CA HIS A 296 -6.67 -4.42 -0.45
C HIS A 296 -6.07 -5.47 -1.40
N SER A 297 -6.84 -6.51 -1.71
CA SER A 297 -6.38 -7.63 -2.56
C SER A 297 -6.56 -7.39 -4.05
N GLY A 298 -7.37 -6.42 -4.46
CA GLY A 298 -7.69 -6.18 -5.87
C GLY A 298 -8.61 -7.25 -6.47
N HIS A 299 -9.27 -8.08 -5.66
CA HIS A 299 -10.19 -9.11 -6.14
C HIS A 299 -11.55 -8.48 -6.50
N LEU A 300 -11.95 -8.61 -7.77
CA LEU A 300 -13.30 -8.29 -8.24
C LEU A 300 -14.21 -9.51 -8.08
N ILE A 301 -15.23 -9.40 -7.25
CA ILE A 301 -16.09 -10.50 -6.82
C ILE A 301 -17.53 -10.23 -7.28
N LEU A 302 -18.19 -11.26 -7.83
CA LEU A 302 -19.60 -11.18 -8.21
C LEU A 302 -20.51 -11.18 -6.95
N GLN A 303 -21.42 -10.22 -6.83
CA GLN A 303 -22.37 -10.11 -5.71
C GLN A 303 -23.82 -10.43 -6.07
N SER A 304 -24.20 -10.26 -7.33
CA SER A 304 -25.55 -10.51 -7.82
C SER A 304 -25.50 -11.42 -9.04
N ARG A 305 -26.55 -12.22 -9.24
CA ARG A 305 -26.67 -13.05 -10.45
C ARG A 305 -26.68 -12.16 -11.69
N LEU A 306 -26.08 -12.64 -12.75
CA LEU A 306 -26.08 -11.98 -14.05
C LEU A 306 -27.28 -12.47 -14.86
N ALA A 307 -27.73 -11.64 -15.80
CA ALA A 307 -28.81 -11.96 -16.74
C ALA A 307 -28.48 -11.29 -18.06
N ALA A 308 -28.00 -12.07 -19.04
CA ALA A 308 -27.46 -11.54 -20.29
C ALA A 308 -28.53 -10.78 -21.08
N HIS A 309 -29.76 -11.29 -21.11
CA HIS A 309 -30.94 -10.66 -21.72
C HIS A 309 -31.32 -9.30 -21.10
N GLN A 310 -30.96 -9.04 -19.83
CA GLN A 310 -31.18 -7.73 -19.19
C GLN A 310 -30.00 -6.79 -19.42
N ARG A 311 -28.78 -7.31 -19.31
CA ARG A 311 -27.54 -6.56 -19.52
C ARG A 311 -26.40 -7.50 -19.90
N SER A 312 -25.98 -7.39 -21.15
CA SER A 312 -24.91 -8.20 -21.73
C SER A 312 -23.51 -7.60 -21.55
N GLU A 313 -23.39 -6.36 -21.05
CA GLU A 313 -22.09 -5.70 -20.94
C GLU A 313 -21.98 -4.73 -19.75
N TYR A 314 -20.83 -4.76 -19.08
CA TYR A 314 -20.42 -3.83 -18.04
C TYR A 314 -19.11 -3.15 -18.40
N ARG A 315 -19.10 -1.82 -18.40
CA ARG A 315 -17.93 -0.99 -18.62
C ARG A 315 -17.71 -0.08 -17.41
N PHE A 316 -16.52 -0.15 -16.83
CA PHE A 316 -16.17 0.68 -15.68
C PHE A 316 -14.66 0.87 -15.58
N ILE A 317 -14.27 1.81 -14.73
CA ILE A 317 -12.88 2.15 -14.46
C ILE A 317 -12.58 1.76 -13.02
N VAL A 318 -11.41 1.16 -12.84
CA VAL A 318 -10.84 0.87 -11.52
C VAL A 318 -9.67 1.82 -11.30
N THR A 319 -9.60 2.40 -10.10
CA THR A 319 -8.52 3.28 -9.69
C THR A 319 -7.69 2.59 -8.61
N VAL A 320 -6.38 2.72 -8.67
CA VAL A 320 -5.47 2.38 -7.58
C VAL A 320 -4.85 3.67 -7.04
N SER A 321 -4.87 3.82 -5.73
CA SER A 321 -4.30 5.00 -5.05
C SER A 321 -3.70 4.58 -3.71
N GLU A 322 -2.72 5.33 -3.23
CA GLU A 322 -2.17 5.11 -1.89
C GLU A 322 -3.22 5.29 -0.79
N VAL A 323 -2.97 4.65 0.34
CA VAL A 323 -3.76 4.84 1.55
C VAL A 323 -3.26 6.10 2.27
N LEU A 324 -3.96 7.21 2.08
CA LEU A 324 -3.73 8.41 2.88
C LEU A 324 -4.01 8.11 4.36
N ASN A 325 -2.95 7.94 5.16
CA ASN A 325 -3.06 7.88 6.61
C ASN A 325 -3.37 9.28 7.17
N ASN A 326 -4.64 9.67 7.14
CA ASN A 326 -5.13 10.73 8.02
C ASN A 326 -5.25 10.18 9.46
N GLN A 327 -4.13 9.79 10.07
CA GLN A 327 -4.07 9.62 11.52
C GLN A 327 -3.92 11.01 12.17
N ILE A 328 -4.99 11.80 12.13
CA ILE A 328 -5.25 12.75 13.20
C ILE A 328 -6.06 11.95 14.22
N GLN A 329 -5.37 11.45 15.25
CA GLN A 329 -6.01 10.94 16.44
C GLN A 329 -6.95 12.04 16.97
N SER A 330 -8.25 11.76 16.94
CA SER A 330 -9.27 12.54 17.64
C SER A 330 -9.10 12.26 19.14
N GLY A 331 -8.12 12.93 19.73
CA GLY A 331 -7.98 13.08 21.18
C GLY A 331 -8.71 14.34 21.63
N ASP A 332 -9.65 14.16 22.54
CA ASP A 332 -10.38 15.21 23.28
C ASP A 332 -9.51 16.43 23.64
N ILE A 333 -9.90 17.62 23.19
CA ILE A 333 -9.61 18.88 23.89
C ILE A 333 -10.84 19.79 23.84
N THR A 334 -11.55 19.83 24.94
CA THR A 334 -12.45 20.91 25.33
C THR A 334 -11.63 22.17 25.65
N SER A 335 -11.88 23.30 24.94
CA SER A 335 -12.01 24.67 25.48
C SER A 335 -11.58 25.76 24.49
N SER A 336 -12.54 26.62 24.15
CA SER A 336 -12.46 28.06 23.84
C SER A 336 -11.09 28.74 23.62
N SER A 337 -10.90 29.38 22.47
CA SER A 337 -10.81 30.85 22.31
C SER A 337 -10.06 31.26 21.03
N SER A 338 -10.46 32.40 20.51
CA SER A 338 -10.02 33.07 19.28
C SER A 338 -8.65 33.75 19.38
N SER A 339 -7.75 33.55 18.41
CA SER A 339 -6.98 34.63 17.76
C SER A 339 -6.02 34.10 16.67
N SER A 340 -6.22 34.65 15.46
CA SER A 340 -5.27 35.00 14.40
C SER A 340 -3.81 34.49 14.39
N SER A 341 -3.46 33.97 13.22
CA SER A 341 -2.20 34.15 12.47
C SER A 341 -1.10 33.09 12.59
N THR A 342 -0.78 32.54 11.40
CA THR A 342 0.45 31.88 10.96
C THR A 342 0.79 30.52 11.56
N SER A 343 0.21 29.47 10.98
CA SER A 343 0.86 28.15 10.81
C SER A 343 1.02 27.91 9.31
N SER A 344 2.12 28.36 8.71
CA SER A 344 3.31 27.52 8.46
C SER A 344 2.94 26.30 7.62
N LEU A 345 3.18 26.44 6.31
CA LEU A 345 3.59 25.36 5.41
C LEU A 345 2.93 24.03 5.73
N LEU A 346 1.69 23.85 5.25
CA LEU A 346 1.29 22.53 4.81
C LEU A 346 2.42 22.05 3.90
N SER A 347 3.18 21.07 4.37
CA SER A 347 3.92 20.18 3.51
C SER A 347 3.00 19.91 2.33
N ARG A 348 3.38 20.43 1.16
CA ARG A 348 2.94 19.88 -0.11
C ARG A 348 3.48 18.45 -0.09
N ILE A 349 2.77 17.54 0.58
CA ILE A 349 2.76 16.15 0.18
C ILE A 349 2.14 16.26 -1.21
N PRO A 350 2.91 16.07 -2.30
CA PRO A 350 2.26 15.94 -3.59
C PRO A 350 1.35 14.73 -3.41
N VAL A 351 0.04 14.94 -3.39
CA VAL A 351 -0.89 13.82 -3.51
C VAL A 351 -0.58 13.22 -4.87
N THR A 352 0.15 12.11 -4.86
CA THR A 352 0.62 11.43 -6.06
C THR A 352 -0.59 10.82 -6.78
N PRO A 353 -0.58 10.83 -8.12
CA PRO A 353 -1.75 10.53 -8.93
C PRO A 353 -2.19 9.07 -8.76
N SER A 354 -3.49 8.84 -8.58
CA SER A 354 -4.08 7.52 -8.79
C SER A 354 -3.81 7.05 -10.22
N ASP A 355 -3.49 5.78 -10.41
CA ASP A 355 -3.50 5.15 -11.73
C ASP A 355 -4.87 4.50 -12.00
N THR A 356 -5.22 4.32 -13.27
CA THR A 356 -6.54 3.82 -13.67
C THR A 356 -6.46 2.71 -14.71
N ALA A 357 -7.38 1.76 -14.63
CA ALA A 357 -7.53 0.68 -15.59
C ALA A 357 -8.99 0.56 -16.05
N ASN A 358 -9.18 0.35 -17.36
CA ASN A 358 -10.49 0.13 -17.97
C ASN A 358 -10.86 -1.35 -17.89
N VAL A 359 -12.13 -1.63 -17.62
CA VAL A 359 -12.65 -3.00 -17.53
C VAL A 359 -13.92 -3.12 -18.35
N VAL A 360 -13.95 -4.15 -19.19
CA VAL A 360 -15.10 -4.54 -20.00
C VAL A 360 -15.41 -6.00 -19.69
N ILE A 361 -16.56 -6.24 -19.07
CA ILE A 361 -17.08 -7.59 -18.81
C ILE A 361 -18.26 -7.81 -19.75
N THR A 362 -18.15 -8.78 -20.63
CA THR A 362 -19.27 -9.27 -21.45
C THR A 362 -19.89 -10.49 -20.78
N VAL A 363 -21.22 -10.51 -20.71
CA VAL A 363 -21.99 -11.63 -20.17
C VAL A 363 -22.34 -12.56 -21.33
N GLN A 364 -21.86 -13.79 -21.27
CA GLN A 364 -22.25 -14.83 -22.20
C GLN A 364 -23.64 -15.35 -21.83
N ASP A 365 -24.55 -15.19 -22.78
CA ASP A 365 -25.90 -15.73 -22.78
C ASP A 365 -25.87 -17.26 -22.85
N LEU A 366 -26.65 -17.92 -22.00
CA LEU A 366 -26.87 -19.36 -22.03
C LEU A 366 -28.30 -19.62 -22.48
N ASN A 367 -28.57 -20.78 -23.09
CA ASN A 367 -29.93 -21.14 -23.48
C ASN A 367 -30.76 -21.54 -22.25
N ASP A 368 -31.20 -20.54 -21.47
CA ASP A 368 -31.84 -20.74 -20.18
C ASP A 368 -33.34 -20.40 -20.17
N PHE A 369 -33.85 -19.74 -21.22
CA PHE A 369 -35.26 -19.59 -21.51
C PHE A 369 -35.77 -20.67 -22.46
N SER A 370 -37.06 -20.67 -22.73
CA SER A 370 -37.67 -21.59 -23.67
C SER A 370 -38.76 -20.83 -24.41
N PRO A 371 -39.08 -21.20 -25.67
CA PRO A 371 -39.97 -20.39 -26.47
C PRO A 371 -41.34 -20.22 -25.80
N SER A 372 -41.86 -19.01 -25.74
CA SER A 372 -43.21 -18.70 -25.23
C SER A 372 -44.17 -18.52 -26.39
N ILE A 373 -45.20 -19.38 -26.48
CA ILE A 373 -46.22 -19.36 -27.53
C ILE A 373 -47.50 -18.69 -27.00
N LYS A 374 -47.81 -17.47 -27.46
CA LYS A 374 -49.02 -16.71 -27.07
C LYS A 374 -49.96 -16.51 -28.23
N MET A 375 -51.26 -16.58 -28.00
CA MET A 375 -52.25 -16.34 -29.04
C MET A 375 -52.69 -14.88 -29.06
N ILE A 376 -52.52 -14.22 -30.21
CA ILE A 376 -52.87 -12.80 -30.37
C ILE A 376 -54.15 -12.59 -31.17
N SER A 377 -54.54 -13.55 -32.00
CA SER A 377 -55.78 -13.50 -32.76
C SER A 377 -56.31 -14.92 -33.00
N PRO A 378 -57.48 -15.30 -32.46
CA PRO A 378 -58.27 -14.55 -31.48
C PRO A 378 -57.47 -14.32 -30.18
N MET A 379 -57.87 -13.36 -29.34
CA MET A 379 -57.17 -13.11 -28.07
C MET A 379 -57.17 -14.37 -27.21
N GLU A 380 -56.08 -14.59 -26.49
CA GLU A 380 -55.91 -15.71 -25.57
C GLU A 380 -57.11 -15.92 -24.65
N GLY A 381 -57.59 -17.17 -24.56
CA GLY A 381 -58.77 -17.57 -23.79
C GLY A 381 -60.10 -17.52 -24.54
N LYS A 382 -60.14 -16.98 -25.77
CA LYS A 382 -61.30 -17.13 -26.66
C LYS A 382 -61.33 -18.53 -27.30
N SER A 383 -62.53 -19.05 -27.52
CA SER A 383 -62.72 -20.27 -28.31
C SER A 383 -62.24 -20.05 -29.75
N LEU A 384 -61.56 -21.05 -30.29
CA LEU A 384 -61.21 -21.12 -31.69
C LEU A 384 -62.33 -21.86 -32.41
N SER A 385 -62.97 -21.21 -33.38
CA SER A 385 -63.92 -21.89 -34.24
C SER A 385 -63.74 -21.46 -35.69
N ILE A 386 -64.04 -22.39 -36.59
CA ILE A 386 -64.01 -22.20 -38.04
C ILE A 386 -65.24 -22.83 -38.67
N LEU A 387 -65.74 -22.24 -39.74
CA LEU A 387 -66.92 -22.74 -40.45
C LEU A 387 -66.53 -23.96 -41.33
N GLU A 388 -67.32 -25.03 -41.31
CA GLU A 388 -66.96 -26.32 -41.93
C GLU A 388 -66.61 -26.24 -43.43
N ASN A 389 -67.24 -25.36 -44.20
CA ASN A 389 -66.94 -25.20 -45.64
C ASN A 389 -65.81 -24.22 -46.00
N SER A 390 -64.96 -23.88 -45.05
CA SER A 390 -63.94 -22.84 -45.25
C SER A 390 -62.56 -23.41 -45.59
N GLU A 391 -62.19 -23.32 -46.86
CA GLU A 391 -60.84 -23.63 -47.33
C GLU A 391 -59.90 -22.40 -47.23
N HIS A 392 -58.63 -22.62 -46.90
CA HIS A 392 -57.60 -21.56 -46.88
C HIS A 392 -57.90 -20.37 -45.95
N ILE A 393 -58.58 -20.62 -44.83
CA ILE A 393 -58.90 -19.57 -43.86
C ILE A 393 -57.91 -19.53 -42.70
N ARG A 394 -57.70 -18.33 -42.17
CA ARG A 394 -56.89 -18.10 -40.99
C ARG A 394 -57.63 -18.54 -39.73
N VAL A 395 -57.11 -19.57 -39.07
CA VAL A 395 -57.60 -20.06 -37.78
C VAL A 395 -57.14 -19.15 -36.66
N CYS A 396 -55.82 -18.96 -36.52
CA CYS A 396 -55.24 -18.12 -35.48
C CYS A 396 -53.88 -17.54 -35.86
N VAL A 397 -53.45 -16.54 -35.10
CA VAL A 397 -52.10 -15.98 -35.13
C VAL A 397 -51.50 -16.13 -33.73
N LEU A 398 -50.33 -16.76 -33.70
CA LEU A 398 -49.51 -16.97 -32.51
C LEU A 398 -48.32 -16.02 -32.57
N GLN A 399 -48.00 -15.40 -31.44
CA GLN A 399 -46.74 -14.71 -31.22
C GLN A 399 -45.82 -15.64 -30.44
N VAL A 400 -44.63 -15.88 -30.98
CA VAL A 400 -43.63 -16.75 -30.37
C VAL A 400 -42.42 -15.90 -30.02
N THR A 401 -42.05 -15.89 -28.74
CA THR A 401 -40.91 -15.11 -28.25
C THR A 401 -40.02 -15.99 -27.40
N ASP A 402 -38.72 -15.83 -27.55
CA ASP A 402 -37.74 -16.33 -26.60
C ASP A 402 -36.94 -15.14 -26.05
N ASN A 403 -36.61 -15.19 -24.77
CA ASN A 403 -35.93 -14.09 -24.08
C ASN A 403 -34.41 -14.21 -24.14
N ASP A 404 -33.88 -15.36 -24.57
CA ASP A 404 -32.46 -15.54 -24.80
C ASP A 404 -31.95 -14.65 -25.95
N LEU A 405 -30.63 -14.47 -26.04
CA LEU A 405 -30.01 -13.65 -27.09
C LEU A 405 -29.55 -14.51 -28.29
N TYR A 406 -29.46 -13.88 -29.45
CA TYR A 406 -28.92 -14.49 -30.68
C TYR A 406 -29.62 -15.80 -31.07
N ASP A 407 -28.86 -16.88 -31.31
CA ASP A 407 -29.41 -18.18 -31.72
C ASP A 407 -30.16 -18.90 -30.59
N ASN A 408 -29.81 -18.65 -29.32
CA ASN A 408 -30.58 -19.17 -28.18
C ASN A 408 -31.99 -18.56 -28.17
N GLY A 409 -32.13 -17.29 -28.54
CA GLY A 409 -33.43 -16.62 -28.67
C GLY A 409 -34.17 -16.87 -29.99
N ARG A 410 -33.53 -17.53 -30.95
CA ARG A 410 -34.11 -17.78 -32.27
C ARG A 410 -34.96 -19.03 -32.20
N VAL A 411 -36.17 -18.99 -32.75
CA VAL A 411 -37.15 -20.09 -32.65
C VAL A 411 -37.68 -20.52 -34.00
N GLN A 412 -37.85 -21.83 -34.17
CA GLN A 412 -38.57 -22.44 -35.28
C GLN A 412 -39.75 -23.28 -34.77
N CYS A 413 -40.93 -23.04 -35.32
CA CYS A 413 -42.14 -23.81 -34.99
C CYS A 413 -42.57 -24.74 -36.13
N HIS A 414 -43.14 -25.87 -35.76
CA HIS A 414 -43.70 -26.86 -36.69
C HIS A 414 -44.95 -27.51 -36.09
N LEU A 415 -45.79 -28.05 -36.98
CA LEU A 415 -46.95 -28.85 -36.60
C LEU A 415 -46.50 -30.26 -36.18
N VAL A 416 -47.06 -30.76 -35.09
CA VAL A 416 -46.75 -32.09 -34.54
C VAL A 416 -48.01 -32.93 -34.49
N SER A 417 -47.91 -34.21 -34.88
CA SER A 417 -49.04 -35.14 -34.79
C SER A 417 -49.21 -35.64 -33.35
N ASN A 418 -50.46 -35.84 -32.93
CA ASN A 418 -50.76 -36.34 -31.58
C ASN A 418 -50.63 -37.88 -31.46
N THR A 419 -49.89 -38.55 -32.37
CA THR A 419 -49.83 -40.02 -32.41
C THR A 419 -48.69 -40.58 -31.55
N LEU A 420 -48.98 -40.76 -30.26
CA LEU A 420 -48.30 -41.76 -29.45
C LEU A 420 -48.87 -43.15 -29.75
N GLU A 421 -48.68 -43.69 -30.97
CA GLU A 421 -48.85 -45.14 -31.21
C GLU A 421 -47.79 -45.68 -32.19
N LEU A 422 -46.70 -46.20 -31.63
CA LEU A 422 -45.91 -47.23 -32.30
C LEU A 422 -46.76 -48.51 -32.34
N SER A 423 -47.41 -48.79 -33.47
CA SER A 423 -47.32 -50.08 -34.18
C SER A 423 -48.38 -50.16 -35.27
N ASN A 424 -47.91 -50.62 -36.44
CA ASN A 424 -48.70 -51.07 -37.60
C ASN A 424 -49.32 -49.99 -38.47
N ASN A 425 -48.69 -49.85 -39.64
CA ASN A 425 -49.11 -49.21 -40.87
C ASN A 425 -50.63 -49.02 -41.08
N LEU A 426 -50.92 -47.82 -41.61
CA LEU A 426 -52.17 -47.24 -42.12
C LEU A 426 -53.08 -46.57 -41.06
N ILE A 427 -53.36 -45.27 -41.30
CA ILE A 427 -54.23 -44.31 -40.55
C ILE A 427 -53.43 -43.55 -39.45
N ASN A 428 -53.21 -42.23 -39.39
CA ASN A 428 -53.66 -41.02 -40.09
C ASN A 428 -52.57 -39.93 -39.98
N SER A 429 -51.97 -39.50 -41.10
CA SER A 429 -51.20 -38.24 -41.22
C SER A 429 -52.10 -37.03 -41.49
N THR A 430 -53.43 -37.22 -41.49
CA THR A 430 -54.41 -36.30 -42.06
C THR A 430 -54.51 -34.97 -41.33
N ASN A 431 -54.22 -34.91 -40.03
CA ASN A 431 -54.30 -33.66 -39.26
C ASN A 431 -53.15 -32.68 -39.54
N ILE A 432 -51.96 -33.14 -39.93
CA ILE A 432 -50.87 -32.21 -40.29
C ILE A 432 -51.12 -31.66 -41.69
N ASP A 433 -51.58 -32.50 -42.62
CA ASP A 433 -51.83 -32.11 -44.00
C ASP A 433 -53.05 -31.18 -44.15
N SER A 434 -53.90 -31.09 -43.11
CA SER A 434 -55.10 -30.23 -43.05
C SER A 434 -54.81 -28.78 -42.64
N PHE A 435 -53.59 -28.47 -42.21
CA PHE A 435 -53.20 -27.13 -41.79
C PHE A 435 -51.83 -26.73 -42.29
N GLU A 436 -51.66 -25.45 -42.58
CA GLU A 436 -50.38 -24.85 -42.94
C GLU A 436 -49.98 -23.84 -41.85
N LEU A 437 -48.73 -23.89 -41.42
CA LEU A 437 -48.17 -22.93 -40.49
C LEU A 437 -47.20 -22.01 -41.23
N THR A 438 -47.58 -20.75 -41.40
CA THR A 438 -46.76 -19.74 -42.08
C THR A 438 -46.13 -18.78 -41.07
N GLN A 439 -44.88 -18.38 -41.29
CA GLN A 439 -44.14 -17.49 -40.38
C GLN A 439 -43.95 -16.10 -41.00
N THR A 440 -44.22 -15.05 -40.22
CA THR A 440 -43.86 -13.66 -40.55
C THR A 440 -43.24 -13.00 -39.31
N GLY A 441 -41.91 -12.88 -39.32
CA GLY A 441 -41.15 -12.41 -38.15
C GLY A 441 -41.31 -13.37 -36.96
N ASN A 442 -41.77 -12.86 -35.82
CA ASN A 442 -42.07 -13.64 -34.61
C ASN A 442 -43.54 -14.10 -34.52
N HIS A 443 -44.32 -13.93 -35.59
CA HIS A 443 -45.71 -14.36 -35.66
C HIS A 443 -45.85 -15.58 -36.56
N TYR A 444 -46.63 -16.55 -36.10
CA TYR A 444 -47.00 -17.75 -36.83
C TYR A 444 -48.50 -17.73 -37.09
N THR A 445 -48.91 -17.90 -38.33
CA THR A 445 -50.31 -17.92 -38.75
C THR A 445 -50.69 -19.33 -39.13
N LEU A 446 -51.72 -19.87 -38.48
CA LEU A 446 -52.29 -21.18 -38.78
C LEU A 446 -53.43 -21.02 -39.80
N LEU A 447 -53.30 -21.69 -40.94
CA LEU A 447 -54.26 -21.68 -42.04
C LEU A 447 -54.83 -23.08 -42.24
N THR A 448 -56.09 -23.18 -42.64
CA THR A 448 -56.66 -24.44 -43.13
C THR A 448 -56.18 -24.70 -44.56
N THR A 449 -55.96 -25.95 -44.96
CA THR A 449 -55.61 -26.32 -46.35
C THR A 449 -56.74 -27.03 -47.08
N ARG A 450 -57.77 -27.47 -46.34
CA ARG A 450 -58.99 -28.11 -46.84
C ARG A 450 -60.22 -27.61 -46.09
N SER A 451 -61.40 -27.92 -46.59
CA SER A 451 -62.66 -27.84 -45.83
C SER A 451 -62.80 -29.04 -44.87
N PHE A 452 -63.66 -28.85 -43.88
CA PHE A 452 -64.01 -29.84 -42.85
C PHE A 452 -65.50 -30.15 -42.93
N ASP A 453 -65.92 -31.20 -42.26
CA ASP A 453 -67.32 -31.64 -42.19
C ASP A 453 -67.63 -31.81 -40.70
N ALA A 454 -68.51 -30.96 -40.16
CA ALA A 454 -68.82 -30.89 -38.73
C ALA A 454 -69.54 -32.17 -38.26
N GLU A 455 -70.32 -32.85 -39.12
CA GLU A 455 -70.92 -34.14 -38.82
C GLU A 455 -69.89 -35.26 -38.65
N LEU A 456 -68.74 -35.17 -39.33
CA LEU A 456 -67.66 -36.16 -39.24
C LEU A 456 -66.57 -35.79 -38.20
N GLU A 457 -66.20 -34.52 -38.11
CA GLU A 457 -65.07 -34.03 -37.31
C GLU A 457 -65.39 -32.70 -36.59
N PRO A 458 -66.28 -32.71 -35.57
CA PRO A 458 -66.76 -31.48 -34.91
C PRO A 458 -65.67 -30.72 -34.10
N HIS A 459 -64.58 -31.41 -33.76
CA HIS A 459 -63.44 -30.81 -33.05
C HIS A 459 -62.12 -31.33 -33.62
N ILE A 460 -61.18 -30.43 -33.82
CA ILE A 460 -59.85 -30.74 -34.34
C ILE A 460 -58.79 -30.24 -33.36
N ILE A 461 -57.84 -31.11 -33.04
CA ILE A 461 -56.73 -30.80 -32.14
C ILE A 461 -55.46 -30.64 -32.97
N VAL A 462 -54.85 -29.46 -32.89
CA VAL A 462 -53.60 -29.12 -33.56
C VAL A 462 -52.52 -28.83 -32.52
N ASN A 463 -51.41 -29.56 -32.58
CA ASN A 463 -50.25 -29.31 -31.73
C ASN A 463 -49.18 -28.56 -32.49
N ILE A 464 -48.73 -27.45 -31.92
CA ILE A 464 -47.61 -26.66 -32.46
C ILE A 464 -46.46 -26.76 -31.48
N ALA A 465 -45.31 -27.24 -31.94
CA ALA A 465 -44.07 -27.28 -31.17
C ALA A 465 -43.09 -26.24 -31.72
N CYS A 466 -42.54 -25.44 -30.83
CA CYS A 466 -41.54 -24.42 -31.11
C CYS A 466 -40.24 -24.80 -30.40
N THR A 467 -39.14 -24.86 -31.14
CA THR A 467 -37.81 -25.21 -30.62
C THR A 467 -36.84 -24.07 -30.91
N ASP A 468 -36.04 -23.70 -29.93
CA ASP A 468 -34.95 -22.74 -30.13
C ASP A 468 -33.75 -23.37 -30.86
N TYR A 469 -32.80 -22.53 -31.29
CA TYR A 469 -31.55 -22.99 -31.91
C TYR A 469 -30.39 -23.08 -30.90
N GLY A 470 -30.69 -22.99 -29.60
CA GLY A 470 -29.69 -23.08 -28.55
C GLY A 470 -29.13 -24.48 -28.36
N ILE A 471 -28.06 -24.59 -27.59
CA ILE A 471 -27.40 -25.86 -27.26
C ILE A 471 -27.28 -26.00 -25.74
N PRO A 472 -27.97 -26.96 -25.10
CA PRO A 472 -28.97 -27.88 -25.68
C PRO A 472 -30.23 -27.13 -26.12
N PRO A 473 -30.95 -27.60 -27.16
CA PRO A 473 -32.15 -26.94 -27.63
C PRO A 473 -33.27 -27.09 -26.61
N ARG A 474 -34.10 -26.05 -26.44
CA ARG A 474 -35.29 -26.09 -25.59
C ARG A 474 -36.53 -25.85 -26.42
N SER A 475 -37.63 -26.45 -25.98
CA SER A 475 -38.86 -26.50 -26.76
C SER A 475 -40.08 -26.27 -25.90
N SER A 476 -41.09 -25.65 -26.47
CA SER A 476 -42.44 -25.57 -25.92
C SER A 476 -43.46 -26.04 -26.94
N SER A 477 -44.59 -26.55 -26.44
CA SER A 477 -45.69 -27.00 -27.27
C SER A 477 -47.00 -26.37 -26.81
N ARG A 478 -47.88 -26.09 -27.77
CA ARG A 478 -49.23 -25.60 -27.50
C ARG A 478 -50.24 -26.45 -28.25
N GLU A 479 -51.21 -26.97 -27.50
CA GLU A 479 -52.38 -27.67 -28.04
C GLU A 479 -53.50 -26.65 -28.33
N LEU A 480 -54.03 -26.69 -29.54
CA LEU A 480 -55.12 -25.86 -30.01
C LEU A 480 -56.31 -26.74 -30.34
N MET A 481 -57.40 -26.60 -29.58
CA MET A 481 -58.68 -27.22 -29.88
C MET A 481 -59.51 -26.24 -30.71
N ILE A 482 -59.81 -26.64 -31.93
CA ILE A 482 -60.58 -25.87 -32.91
C ILE A 482 -61.96 -26.51 -33.03
N ASN A 483 -63.01 -25.73 -32.83
CA ASN A 483 -64.38 -26.16 -33.06
C ASN A 483 -64.74 -25.94 -34.53
N ILE A 484 -65.38 -26.94 -35.14
CA ILE A 484 -65.94 -26.80 -36.47
C ILE A 484 -67.39 -26.34 -36.29
N ASP A 485 -67.65 -25.09 -36.67
CA ASP A 485 -68.98 -24.50 -36.64
C ASP A 485 -69.77 -25.03 -37.83
N ASP A 486 -70.91 -25.60 -37.49
CA ASP A 486 -71.85 -26.25 -38.38
C ASP A 486 -72.64 -25.24 -39.26
N VAL A 487 -72.80 -25.57 -40.53
CA VAL A 487 -73.54 -24.84 -41.56
C VAL A 487 -74.68 -25.72 -42.02
N ASN A 488 -75.90 -25.17 -41.99
CA ASN A 488 -77.06 -25.92 -42.49
C ASN A 488 -76.97 -26.17 -44.01
N GLU A 489 -76.46 -27.33 -44.39
CA GLU A 489 -76.37 -27.83 -45.76
C GLU A 489 -77.53 -28.76 -46.11
N TYR A 490 -78.18 -29.34 -45.10
CA TYR A 490 -79.23 -30.34 -45.26
C TYR A 490 -80.61 -29.80 -44.84
N PRO A 491 -81.42 -29.30 -45.80
CA PRO A 491 -82.78 -28.90 -45.50
C PRO A 491 -83.57 -30.11 -44.96
N PRO A 492 -84.53 -29.90 -44.04
CA PRO A 492 -85.29 -31.00 -43.47
C PRO A 492 -86.04 -31.75 -44.57
N GLU A 493 -85.80 -33.05 -44.68
CA GLU A 493 -86.47 -33.92 -45.62
C GLU A 493 -87.73 -34.50 -45.01
N LEU A 494 -88.81 -34.51 -45.79
CA LEU A 494 -90.06 -35.17 -45.39
C LEU A 494 -89.84 -36.68 -45.43
N GLU A 495 -90.33 -37.39 -44.40
CA GLU A 495 -90.28 -38.86 -44.40
C GLU A 495 -91.01 -39.48 -45.60
N ARG A 496 -91.99 -38.76 -46.17
CA ARG A 496 -92.80 -39.18 -47.31
C ARG A 496 -93.13 -38.00 -48.20
N ILE A 497 -93.24 -38.25 -49.51
CA ILE A 497 -93.57 -37.23 -50.52
C ILE A 497 -95.09 -36.95 -50.56
N ASN A 498 -95.93 -37.94 -50.21
CA ASN A 498 -97.39 -37.81 -50.22
C ASN A 498 -97.99 -38.29 -48.89
N TYR A 499 -98.86 -37.46 -48.32
CA TYR A 499 -99.64 -37.79 -47.13
C TYR A 499 -101.12 -37.84 -47.48
N HIS A 500 -101.74 -39.00 -47.28
CA HIS A 500 -103.18 -39.17 -47.45
C HIS A 500 -103.83 -39.33 -46.08
N ALA A 501 -104.84 -38.50 -45.80
CA ALA A 501 -105.67 -38.61 -44.60
C ALA A 501 -107.14 -38.50 -45.00
N SER A 502 -108.00 -39.27 -44.34
CA SER A 502 -109.44 -39.28 -44.54
C SER A 502 -110.15 -38.94 -43.24
N ILE A 503 -111.02 -37.93 -43.28
CA ILE A 503 -111.76 -37.42 -42.13
C ILE A 503 -113.26 -37.66 -42.38
N MET A 504 -113.99 -38.04 -41.33
CA MET A 504 -115.45 -38.20 -41.38
C MET A 504 -116.18 -36.85 -41.41
N GLU A 505 -117.34 -36.80 -42.07
CA GLU A 505 -118.21 -35.64 -41.97
C GLU A 505 -118.69 -35.43 -40.52
N ASN A 506 -118.79 -34.17 -40.07
CA ASN A 506 -119.20 -33.73 -38.72
C ASN A 506 -118.18 -33.90 -37.58
N VAL A 507 -116.89 -34.02 -37.88
CA VAL A 507 -115.82 -34.00 -36.85
C VAL A 507 -115.77 -32.65 -36.13
N LYS A 508 -115.57 -32.68 -34.80
CA LYS A 508 -115.47 -31.49 -33.94
C LYS A 508 -114.21 -30.67 -34.27
N SER A 509 -114.29 -29.35 -34.07
CA SER A 509 -113.15 -28.45 -34.25
C SER A 509 -111.98 -28.84 -33.32
N GLY A 510 -110.76 -28.80 -33.86
CA GLY A 510 -109.52 -29.08 -33.12
C GLY A 510 -108.98 -30.52 -33.22
N VAL A 511 -109.52 -31.36 -34.10
CA VAL A 511 -109.02 -32.73 -34.31
C VAL A 511 -107.82 -32.74 -35.25
N GLU A 512 -106.75 -33.39 -34.83
CA GLU A 512 -105.55 -33.63 -35.64
C GLU A 512 -105.88 -34.61 -36.78
N VAL A 513 -105.57 -34.22 -38.02
CA VAL A 513 -105.95 -34.98 -39.23
C VAL A 513 -104.77 -35.76 -39.80
N VAL A 514 -103.59 -35.14 -39.83
CA VAL A 514 -102.36 -35.76 -40.31
C VAL A 514 -101.18 -35.16 -39.57
N GLN A 515 -100.30 -36.01 -39.04
CA GLN A 515 -99.02 -35.61 -38.48
C GLN A 515 -97.96 -35.76 -39.58
N VAL A 516 -97.19 -34.70 -39.81
CA VAL A 516 -96.10 -34.70 -40.78
C VAL A 516 -94.78 -34.67 -40.01
N SER A 517 -93.95 -35.68 -40.25
CA SER A 517 -92.60 -35.82 -39.71
C SER A 517 -91.58 -35.45 -40.79
N CYS A 518 -90.54 -34.73 -40.37
CA CYS A 518 -89.32 -34.50 -41.14
C CYS A 518 -88.10 -34.90 -40.33
N PHE A 519 -87.03 -35.28 -41.02
CA PHE A 519 -85.72 -35.52 -40.42
C PHE A 519 -84.68 -34.65 -41.15
N SER A 520 -83.62 -34.26 -40.46
CA SER A 520 -82.45 -33.66 -41.09
C SER A 520 -81.21 -34.46 -40.66
N LEU A 521 -80.23 -34.55 -41.57
CA LEU A 521 -78.91 -35.13 -41.27
C LEU A 521 -78.00 -34.12 -40.55
N GLN A 522 -78.43 -32.87 -40.44
CA GLN A 522 -77.74 -31.79 -39.73
C GLN A 522 -77.53 -32.12 -38.25
N PHE A 523 -76.33 -31.90 -37.73
CA PHE A 523 -76.09 -31.87 -36.28
C PHE A 523 -76.83 -30.66 -35.64
N ILE A 524 -77.42 -30.82 -34.45
CA ILE A 524 -78.11 -29.72 -33.72
C ILE A 524 -77.27 -29.27 -32.53
#